data_AF-A0A9C9EP68-F1
#
_entry.id   AF-A0A9C9EP68-F1
#
_cell.length_a   1.000
_cell.length_b   1.000
_cell.length_c   1.000
_cell.angle_alpha   90.00
_cell.angle_beta   90.00
_cell.angle_gamma   90.00
#
_symmetry.space_group_name_H-M   'P 1'
#
loop_
_entity.id
_entity.type
_entity.pdbx_description
1 polymer ?
#
loop_
_entity_poly.entity_id
_entity_poly.type
_entity_poly.pdbx_seq_one_letter_code
_entity_poly.pdbx_strand_id
1 'polypeptide(L)'
;MKVATKILAILLVAALVIPGLTFAQKGKGEELKTGSEKLTVEKLKYKNIQDEIDPTYDFLGDIGEMIDNARHQKDGNDLLAAVSLLFCAEKMSGKKSSIITAAALLEEVGELAKEQKNAKLARAVADFYKDAIFGLGDNAKADEFMKLAKEYELVASQTRGYCWVRVNNYSSWTIDIYIDGWYKGTLSPGYYSYYKIWEGYTKLYGEGTYTDYFWGPIYRDIGEDETFTWNLWD
;
A
#
# COMPACT_ATOMS: atom_id res chain seq x y z
N MET A 1 14.99 9.90 -88.50
CA MET A 1 15.55 8.54 -88.37
C MET A 1 16.68 8.60 -87.34
N LYS A 2 16.39 8.47 -86.03
CA LYS A 2 16.33 7.21 -85.25
C LYS A 2 17.54 6.30 -85.51
N VAL A 3 18.60 6.43 -84.70
CA VAL A 3 19.28 5.34 -83.97
C VAL A 3 20.08 5.98 -82.83
N ALA A 4 19.73 5.70 -81.57
CA ALA A 4 20.64 5.85 -80.44
C ALA A 4 20.20 4.90 -79.32
N THR A 5 20.70 3.68 -79.42
CA THR A 5 20.75 2.65 -78.39
C THR A 5 21.59 3.16 -77.22
N LYS A 6 21.14 2.96 -75.97
CA LYS A 6 21.96 2.38 -74.89
C LYS A 6 21.15 2.19 -73.60
N ILE A 7 21.08 0.92 -73.24
CA ILE A 7 20.65 0.30 -71.99
C ILE A 7 21.42 0.96 -70.83
N LEU A 8 20.71 1.43 -69.80
CA LEU A 8 21.32 1.76 -68.52
C LEU A 8 20.66 0.95 -67.40
N ALA A 9 21.53 0.34 -66.62
CA ALA A 9 21.27 -0.78 -65.73
C ALA A 9 20.55 -0.38 -64.44
N ILE A 10 19.74 -1.33 -63.99
CA ILE A 10 19.12 -1.40 -62.66
C ILE A 10 20.25 -1.47 -61.62
N LEU A 11 20.43 -0.39 -60.84
CA LEU A 11 21.28 -0.37 -59.66
C LEU A 11 20.43 -0.74 -58.45
N LEU A 12 20.35 -2.04 -58.21
CA LEU A 12 19.80 -2.66 -57.00
C LEU A 12 20.86 -2.52 -55.91
N VAL A 13 20.87 -1.38 -55.20
CA VAL A 13 21.68 -1.25 -53.98
C VAL A 13 20.96 -2.02 -52.89
N ALA A 14 21.43 -3.25 -52.67
CA ALA A 14 21.11 -4.04 -51.50
C ALA A 14 21.56 -3.26 -50.25
N ALA A 15 20.59 -2.65 -49.56
CA ALA A 15 20.77 -2.22 -48.19
C ALA A 15 20.93 -3.48 -47.35
N LEU A 16 22.19 -3.85 -47.11
CA LEU A 16 22.58 -4.77 -46.05
C LEU A 16 22.14 -4.14 -44.73
N VAL A 17 20.95 -4.55 -44.29
CA VAL A 17 20.50 -4.40 -42.91
C VAL A 17 21.51 -5.16 -42.08
N ILE A 18 22.43 -4.43 -41.45
CA ILE A 18 23.12 -4.92 -40.27
C ILE A 18 22.06 -4.81 -39.17
N PRO A 19 21.46 -5.91 -38.66
CA PRO A 19 20.86 -5.87 -37.33
C PRO A 19 22.03 -5.72 -36.38
N GLY A 20 22.49 -4.47 -36.24
CA GLY A 20 23.34 -4.08 -35.14
C GLY A 20 22.54 -4.43 -33.90
N LEU A 21 23.02 -5.44 -33.19
CA LEU A 21 22.62 -5.77 -31.83
C LEU A 21 22.80 -4.49 -30.99
N THR A 22 21.81 -3.61 -31.01
CA THR A 22 21.44 -2.86 -29.83
C THR A 22 20.91 -3.89 -28.85
N PHE A 23 21.84 -4.58 -28.18
CA PHE A 23 21.58 -4.98 -26.82
C PHE A 23 21.16 -3.69 -26.12
N ALA A 24 19.86 -3.59 -25.85
CA ALA A 24 19.32 -2.60 -24.96
C ALA A 24 20.25 -2.59 -23.73
N GLN A 25 20.93 -1.47 -23.50
CA GLN A 25 21.42 -1.19 -22.17
C GLN A 25 20.17 -1.31 -21.29
N LYS A 26 20.09 -2.39 -20.51
CA LYS A 26 19.10 -2.58 -19.45
C LYS A 26 19.16 -1.29 -18.65
N GLY A 27 18.20 -0.40 -18.89
CA GLY A 27 18.30 1.00 -18.49
C GLY A 27 18.54 1.06 -17.00
N LYS A 28 19.33 2.02 -16.54
CA LYS A 28 19.20 2.46 -15.15
C LYS A 28 17.71 2.72 -14.93
N GLY A 29 17.05 1.91 -14.11
CA GLY A 29 15.62 2.07 -13.88
C GLY A 29 15.32 3.48 -13.37
N GLU A 30 14.08 3.92 -13.57
CA GLU A 30 13.65 5.26 -13.17
C GLU A 30 14.02 5.53 -11.70
N GLU A 31 14.60 6.71 -11.46
CA GLU A 31 14.91 7.19 -10.13
C GLU A 31 13.95 8.33 -9.75
N LEU A 32 13.36 8.26 -8.56
CA LEU A 32 12.52 9.33 -8.03
C LEU A 32 13.05 9.82 -6.68
N LYS A 33 13.02 11.13 -6.47
CA LYS A 33 13.35 11.79 -5.21
C LYS A 33 12.06 12.28 -4.55
N THR A 34 11.88 11.97 -3.26
CA THR A 34 10.75 12.44 -2.44
C THR A 34 11.28 13.07 -1.15
N GLY A 35 10.75 14.25 -0.80
CA GLY A 35 11.01 14.92 0.48
C GLY A 35 10.07 14.46 1.59
N SER A 36 10.26 14.96 2.80
CA SER A 36 9.40 14.65 3.94
C SER A 36 8.23 15.64 4.09
N GLU A 37 7.08 15.13 4.51
CA GLU A 37 5.90 15.92 4.90
C GLU A 37 5.42 15.49 6.28
N LYS A 38 4.63 16.34 6.97
CA LYS A 38 4.10 16.00 8.29
C LYS A 38 2.91 15.03 8.16
N LEU A 39 2.96 13.90 8.89
CA LEU A 39 1.84 13.00 9.13
C LEU A 39 0.66 13.77 9.73
N THR A 40 -0.51 13.54 9.16
CA THR A 40 -1.78 14.11 9.61
C THR A 40 -2.51 13.21 10.59
N VAL A 41 -2.00 12.00 10.85
CA VAL A 41 -2.64 11.01 11.73
C VAL A 41 -2.17 11.21 13.18
N GLU A 42 -3.13 11.47 14.06
CA GLU A 42 -2.87 11.62 15.50
C GLU A 42 -2.60 10.26 16.16
N LYS A 43 -1.55 10.19 16.99
CA LYS A 43 -1.24 9.00 17.81
C LYS A 43 -2.25 8.84 18.94
N LEU A 44 -2.79 7.64 19.10
CA LEU A 44 -3.84 7.32 20.07
C LEU A 44 -3.32 6.73 21.38
N LYS A 45 -2.07 6.23 21.44
CA LYS A 45 -1.48 5.63 22.66
C LYS A 45 -1.58 6.53 23.90
N TYR A 46 -1.58 7.84 23.71
CA TYR A 46 -1.67 8.82 24.81
C TYR A 46 -3.09 9.37 25.02
N LYS A 47 -4.09 8.81 24.34
CA LYS A 47 -5.48 9.21 24.41
C LYS A 47 -6.26 8.24 25.29
N ASN A 48 -7.02 8.79 26.23
CA ASN A 48 -7.76 8.01 27.19
C ASN A 48 -9.16 7.63 26.65
N ILE A 49 -9.18 6.68 25.71
CA ILE A 49 -10.41 6.19 25.08
C ILE A 49 -11.31 5.46 26.10
N GLN A 50 -10.70 4.74 27.06
CA GLN A 50 -11.40 4.03 28.12
C GLN A 50 -12.28 4.99 28.95
N ASP A 51 -11.71 6.09 29.46
CA ASP A 51 -12.44 7.03 30.32
C ASP A 51 -13.62 7.72 29.62
N GLU A 52 -13.54 7.94 28.30
CA GLU A 52 -14.64 8.54 27.53
C GLU A 52 -15.85 7.59 27.41
N ILE A 53 -15.61 6.28 27.39
CA ILE A 53 -16.65 5.25 27.28
C ILE A 53 -17.10 4.83 28.69
N ASP A 54 -16.23 4.11 29.40
CA ASP A 54 -16.44 3.68 30.78
C ASP A 54 -15.10 3.32 31.43
N PRO A 55 -14.69 3.98 32.54
CA PRO A 55 -13.43 3.72 33.21
C PRO A 55 -13.34 2.31 33.81
N THR A 56 -14.44 1.55 33.91
CA THR A 56 -14.42 0.17 34.40
C THR A 56 -14.13 -0.87 33.31
N TYR A 57 -14.03 -0.46 32.05
CA TYR A 57 -13.72 -1.35 30.94
C TYR A 57 -12.22 -1.55 30.78
N ASP A 58 -11.60 -2.28 31.71
CA ASP A 58 -10.15 -2.55 31.74
C ASP A 58 -9.62 -3.16 30.43
N PHE A 59 -10.47 -3.86 29.66
CA PHE A 59 -10.12 -4.40 28.35
C PHE A 59 -9.84 -3.32 27.29
N LEU A 60 -10.15 -2.05 27.57
CA LEU A 60 -9.80 -0.90 26.73
C LEU A 60 -8.52 -0.18 27.18
N GLY A 61 -7.87 -0.59 28.27
CA GLY A 61 -6.74 0.14 28.86
C GLY A 61 -5.62 0.47 27.87
N ASP A 62 -5.31 -0.48 26.97
CA ASP A 62 -4.24 -0.34 25.97
C ASP A 62 -4.78 -0.22 24.53
N ILE A 63 -6.08 0.10 24.35
CA ILE A 63 -6.71 0.09 23.01
C ILE A 63 -6.06 1.11 22.06
N GLY A 64 -5.65 2.27 22.58
CA GLY A 64 -4.95 3.30 21.79
C GLY A 64 -3.59 2.83 21.27
N GLU A 65 -2.83 2.11 22.11
CA GLU A 65 -1.55 1.51 21.72
C GLU A 65 -1.74 0.38 20.72
N MET A 66 -2.75 -0.47 20.93
CA MET A 66 -3.10 -1.53 19.98
C MET A 66 -3.42 -0.96 18.60
N ILE A 67 -4.24 0.09 18.52
CA ILE A 67 -4.57 0.75 17.25
C ILE A 67 -3.33 1.37 16.61
N ASP A 68 -2.51 2.11 17.37
CA ASP A 68 -1.29 2.72 16.83
C ASP A 68 -0.30 1.68 16.30
N ASN A 69 -0.09 0.58 17.02
CA ASN A 69 0.78 -0.51 16.59
C ASN A 69 0.25 -1.20 15.34
N ALA A 70 -1.07 -1.46 15.27
CA ALA A 70 -1.69 -2.08 14.12
C ALA A 70 -1.68 -1.17 12.88
N ARG A 71 -1.90 0.14 13.05
CA ARG A 71 -1.72 1.16 11.99
C ARG A 71 -0.31 1.19 11.45
N HIS A 72 0.66 1.16 12.35
CA HIS A 72 2.08 1.15 12.01
C HIS A 72 2.47 -0.14 11.27
N GLN A 73 2.01 -1.30 11.72
CA GLN A 73 2.31 -2.57 11.03
C GLN A 73 1.46 -2.79 9.77
N LYS A 74 0.45 -1.94 9.56
CA LYS A 74 -0.62 -2.14 8.58
C LYS A 74 -1.29 -3.50 8.76
N ASP A 75 -1.51 -3.91 10.02
CA ASP A 75 -2.19 -5.15 10.36
C ASP A 75 -3.69 -4.90 10.49
N GLY A 76 -4.42 -5.21 9.43
CA GLY A 76 -5.87 -5.07 9.44
C GLY A 76 -6.60 -6.03 10.39
N ASN A 77 -6.01 -7.17 10.78
CA ASN A 77 -6.66 -8.08 11.72
C ASN A 77 -6.62 -7.51 13.13
N ASP A 78 -5.48 -6.96 13.54
CA ASP A 78 -5.35 -6.30 14.84
C ASP A 78 -6.22 -5.04 14.89
N LEU A 79 -6.32 -4.26 13.81
CA LEU A 79 -7.29 -3.17 13.75
C LEU A 79 -8.73 -3.69 13.87
N LEU A 80 -9.09 -4.80 13.21
CA LEU A 80 -10.44 -5.37 13.31
C LEU A 80 -10.74 -5.95 14.70
N ALA A 81 -9.75 -6.48 15.40
CA ALA A 81 -9.86 -6.88 16.79
C ALA A 81 -10.13 -5.66 17.69
N ALA A 82 -9.42 -4.54 17.46
CA ALA A 82 -9.69 -3.28 18.16
C ALA A 82 -11.10 -2.73 17.86
N VAL A 83 -11.57 -2.82 16.61
CA VAL A 83 -12.96 -2.51 16.22
C VAL A 83 -13.95 -3.33 17.04
N SER A 84 -13.71 -4.63 17.21
CA SER A 84 -14.59 -5.53 17.95
C SER A 84 -14.71 -5.12 19.43
N LEU A 85 -13.58 -4.76 20.06
CA LEU A 85 -13.54 -4.29 21.45
C LEU A 85 -14.28 -2.97 21.62
N LEU A 86 -14.04 -2.00 20.72
CA LEU A 86 -14.73 -0.71 20.74
C LEU A 86 -16.23 -0.89 20.51
N PHE A 87 -16.67 -1.72 19.56
CA PHE A 87 -18.10 -1.97 19.34
C PHE A 87 -18.79 -2.56 20.57
N CYS A 88 -18.15 -3.53 21.22
CA CYS A 88 -18.64 -4.12 22.45
C CYS A 88 -18.84 -3.05 23.54
N ALA A 89 -17.80 -2.22 23.76
CA ALA A 89 -17.83 -1.14 24.74
C ALA A 89 -18.89 -0.08 24.43
N GLU A 90 -18.99 0.37 23.18
CA GLU A 90 -19.98 1.36 22.75
C GLU A 90 -21.41 0.84 22.95
N LYS A 91 -21.66 -0.43 22.65
CA LYS A 91 -22.97 -1.06 22.81
C LYS A 91 -23.36 -1.27 24.28
N MET A 92 -22.41 -1.68 25.12
CA MET A 92 -22.66 -1.90 26.55
C MET A 92 -22.87 -0.59 27.32
N SER A 93 -22.09 0.45 26.99
CA SER A 93 -22.16 1.75 27.65
C SER A 93 -23.22 2.69 27.09
N GLY A 94 -23.60 2.50 25.82
CA GLY A 94 -24.41 3.47 25.04
C GLY A 94 -23.67 4.76 24.69
N LYS A 95 -22.35 4.84 24.95
CA LYS A 95 -21.50 5.99 24.64
C LYS A 95 -20.56 5.68 23.48
N LYS A 96 -19.97 6.73 22.91
CA LYS A 96 -18.94 6.65 21.87
C LYS A 96 -17.78 7.56 22.26
N SER A 97 -16.56 7.14 21.95
CA SER A 97 -15.40 8.02 22.11
C SER A 97 -15.42 9.13 21.05
N SER A 98 -15.01 10.33 21.47
CA SER A 98 -14.80 11.49 20.60
C SER A 98 -13.50 11.40 19.81
N ILE A 99 -12.57 10.55 20.25
CA ILE A 99 -11.24 10.33 19.66
C ILE A 99 -11.35 9.40 18.45
N ILE A 100 -11.95 8.22 18.65
CA ILE A 100 -12.15 7.22 17.60
C ILE A 100 -13.38 6.36 17.92
N THR A 101 -14.27 6.19 16.95
CA THR A 101 -15.41 5.30 17.10
C THR A 101 -15.13 3.95 16.46
N ALA A 102 -15.81 2.91 16.91
CA ALA A 102 -15.69 1.57 16.34
C ALA A 102 -16.04 1.55 14.84
N ALA A 103 -17.05 2.34 14.44
CA ALA A 103 -17.45 2.49 13.03
C ALA A 103 -16.39 3.20 12.19
N ALA A 104 -15.78 4.28 12.70
CA ALA A 104 -14.71 4.99 11.99
C ALA A 104 -13.46 4.13 11.83
N LEU A 105 -13.10 3.36 12.87
CA LEU A 105 -11.98 2.42 12.79
C LEU A 105 -12.28 1.28 11.80
N LEU A 106 -13.51 0.78 11.74
CA LEU A 106 -13.90 -0.25 10.75
C LEU A 106 -13.77 0.26 9.31
N GLU A 107 -14.12 1.52 9.06
CA GLU A 107 -13.90 2.15 7.75
C GLU A 107 -12.41 2.20 7.40
N GLU A 108 -11.55 2.52 8.38
CA GLU A 108 -10.10 2.47 8.19
C GLU A 108 -9.60 1.06 7.84
N VAL A 109 -10.10 0.01 8.51
CA VAL A 109 -9.78 -1.39 8.15
C VAL A 109 -10.23 -1.71 6.73
N GLY A 110 -11.41 -1.22 6.33
CA GLY A 110 -11.93 -1.38 4.99
C GLY A 110 -11.04 -0.73 3.92
N GLU A 111 -10.59 0.50 4.15
CA GLU A 111 -9.65 1.18 3.25
C GLU A 111 -8.29 0.48 3.20
N LEU A 112 -7.81 -0.04 4.33
CA LEU A 112 -6.59 -0.84 4.36
C LEU A 112 -6.73 -2.13 3.54
N ALA A 113 -7.87 -2.83 3.66
CA ALA A 113 -8.16 -4.02 2.86
C ALA A 113 -8.15 -3.74 1.35
N LYS A 114 -8.69 -2.57 0.95
CA LYS A 114 -8.67 -2.10 -0.44
C LYS A 114 -7.25 -1.78 -0.91
N GLU A 115 -6.49 -1.05 -0.10
CA GLU A 115 -5.11 -0.69 -0.41
C GLU A 115 -4.22 -1.92 -0.58
N GLN A 116 -4.32 -2.88 0.35
CA GLN A 116 -3.57 -4.12 0.34
C GLN A 116 -4.03 -5.14 -0.70
N LYS A 117 -5.19 -4.91 -1.32
CA LYS A 117 -5.94 -5.90 -2.11
C LYS A 117 -6.04 -7.24 -1.38
N ASN A 118 -6.30 -7.17 -0.06
CA ASN A 118 -6.26 -8.33 0.81
C ASN A 118 -7.64 -9.00 0.88
N ALA A 119 -7.81 -10.07 0.11
CA ALA A 119 -9.06 -10.82 0.04
C ALA A 119 -9.57 -11.31 1.41
N LYS A 120 -8.67 -11.81 2.27
CA LYS A 120 -9.04 -12.36 3.57
C LYS A 120 -9.54 -11.27 4.50
N LEU A 121 -8.83 -10.13 4.54
CA LEU A 121 -9.23 -8.98 5.33
C LEU A 121 -10.54 -8.37 4.80
N ALA A 122 -10.70 -8.25 3.48
CA ALA A 122 -11.95 -7.78 2.88
C ALA A 122 -13.14 -8.69 3.26
N ARG A 123 -12.95 -10.01 3.27
CA ARG A 123 -13.98 -10.95 3.75
C ARG A 123 -14.29 -10.74 5.24
N ALA A 124 -13.27 -10.59 6.08
CA ALA A 124 -13.48 -10.34 7.50
C ALA A 124 -14.24 -9.02 7.76
N VAL A 125 -13.92 -7.96 7.02
CA VAL A 125 -14.65 -6.68 7.06
C VAL A 125 -16.11 -6.87 6.60
N ALA A 126 -16.35 -7.65 5.54
CA ALA A 126 -17.70 -7.97 5.09
C ALA A 126 -18.52 -8.71 6.16
N ASP A 127 -17.93 -9.74 6.76
CA ASP A 127 -18.56 -10.51 7.84
C ASP A 127 -18.88 -9.62 9.04
N PHE A 128 -17.98 -8.70 9.38
CA PHE A 128 -18.20 -7.72 10.45
C PHE A 128 -19.33 -6.74 10.11
N TYR A 129 -19.40 -6.19 8.89
CA TYR A 129 -20.52 -5.33 8.50
C TYR A 129 -21.87 -6.05 8.56
N LYS A 130 -21.90 -7.33 8.20
CA LYS A 130 -23.10 -8.15 8.17
C LYS A 130 -23.61 -8.54 9.57
N ASP A 131 -22.71 -8.73 10.53
CA ASP A 131 -23.08 -9.17 11.88
C ASP A 131 -23.99 -8.12 12.56
N ALA A 132 -25.19 -8.53 12.95
CA ALA A 132 -26.17 -7.65 13.60
C ALA A 132 -25.98 -7.57 15.13
N ILE A 133 -25.22 -8.51 15.70
CA ILE A 133 -24.97 -8.60 17.15
C ILE A 133 -23.68 -7.87 17.51
N PHE A 134 -22.61 -8.14 16.78
CA PHE A 134 -21.28 -7.58 17.05
C PHE A 134 -20.80 -6.58 15.98
N GLY A 135 -21.59 -6.37 14.93
CA GLY A 135 -21.30 -5.45 13.85
C GLY A 135 -22.37 -4.38 13.63
N LEU A 136 -22.46 -3.89 12.39
CA LEU A 136 -23.34 -2.77 12.00
C LEU A 136 -24.67 -3.20 11.37
N GLY A 137 -24.83 -4.48 11.01
CA GLY A 137 -25.99 -4.94 10.24
C GLY A 137 -26.15 -4.29 8.86
N ASP A 138 -25.05 -3.78 8.28
CA ASP A 138 -25.02 -3.12 6.98
C ASP A 138 -24.76 -4.14 5.87
N ASN A 139 -25.84 -4.74 5.38
CA ASN A 139 -25.77 -5.73 4.30
C ASN A 139 -25.19 -5.15 2.99
N ALA A 140 -25.38 -3.85 2.73
CA ALA A 140 -24.90 -3.23 1.50
C ALA A 140 -23.38 -3.12 1.50
N LYS A 141 -22.77 -2.63 2.60
CA LYS A 141 -21.31 -2.62 2.74
C LYS A 141 -20.75 -4.04 2.84
N ALA A 142 -21.45 -4.97 3.49
CA ALA A 142 -21.02 -6.37 3.51
C ALA A 142 -20.92 -6.96 2.10
N ASP A 143 -21.93 -6.74 1.25
CA ASP A 143 -21.92 -7.21 -0.13
C ASP A 143 -20.82 -6.55 -0.98
N GLU A 144 -20.55 -5.25 -0.77
CA GLU A 144 -19.43 -4.54 -1.40
C GLU A 144 -18.09 -5.22 -1.09
N PHE A 145 -17.78 -5.42 0.20
CA PHE A 145 -16.52 -6.03 0.61
C PHE A 145 -16.42 -7.51 0.24
N MET A 146 -17.54 -8.23 0.21
CA MET A 146 -17.57 -9.61 -0.28
C MET A 146 -17.28 -9.68 -1.79
N LYS A 147 -17.74 -8.71 -2.57
CA LYS A 147 -17.40 -8.58 -3.99
C LYS A 147 -15.90 -8.28 -4.16
N LEU A 148 -15.36 -7.32 -3.41
CA LEU A 148 -13.93 -7.00 -3.41
C LEU A 148 -13.08 -8.22 -3.03
N ALA A 149 -13.48 -8.98 -2.01
CA ALA A 149 -12.78 -10.19 -1.61
C ALA A 149 -12.65 -11.19 -2.77
N LYS A 150 -13.74 -11.43 -3.52
CA LYS A 150 -13.72 -12.32 -4.69
C LYS A 150 -12.84 -11.79 -5.82
N GLU A 151 -12.89 -10.48 -6.08
CA GLU A 151 -12.03 -9.82 -7.08
C GLU A 151 -10.55 -9.97 -6.71
N TYR A 152 -10.21 -9.77 -5.43
CA TYR A 152 -8.85 -9.91 -4.93
C TYR A 152 -8.36 -11.36 -4.94
N GLU A 153 -9.22 -12.35 -4.64
CA GLU A 153 -8.89 -13.78 -4.79
C GLU A 153 -8.56 -14.12 -6.25
N LEU A 154 -9.35 -13.61 -7.20
CA LEU A 154 -9.13 -13.83 -8.62
C LEU A 154 -7.78 -13.22 -9.06
N VAL A 155 -7.49 -11.98 -8.66
CA VAL A 155 -6.21 -11.34 -9.00
C VAL A 155 -5.03 -12.06 -8.36
N ALA A 156 -5.15 -12.50 -7.10
CA ALA A 156 -4.09 -13.24 -6.41
C ALA A 156 -3.82 -14.62 -7.03
N SER A 157 -4.81 -15.20 -7.72
CA SER A 157 -4.65 -16.48 -8.44
C SER A 157 -3.92 -16.35 -9.78
N GLN A 158 -3.77 -15.14 -10.31
CA GLN A 158 -3.06 -14.88 -11.56
C GLN A 158 -1.55 -14.85 -11.29
N THR A 159 -0.77 -15.51 -12.17
CA THR A 159 0.69 -15.40 -12.12
C THR A 159 1.07 -14.04 -12.69
N ARG A 160 1.74 -13.22 -11.88
CA ARG A 160 2.33 -11.94 -12.28
C ARG A 160 3.84 -12.07 -12.35
N GLY A 161 4.46 -11.31 -13.24
CA GLY A 161 5.90 -11.05 -13.17
C GLY A 161 6.27 -10.40 -11.83
N TYR A 162 7.56 -10.40 -11.52
CA TYR A 162 8.07 -9.71 -10.34
C TYR A 162 8.95 -8.55 -10.77
N CYS A 163 8.98 -7.51 -9.95
CA CYS A 163 9.90 -6.41 -10.09
C CYS A 163 10.53 -6.05 -8.74
N TRP A 164 11.45 -5.10 -8.76
CA TRP A 164 12.20 -4.69 -7.57
C TRP A 164 12.00 -3.20 -7.29
N VAL A 165 11.80 -2.88 -6.02
CA VAL A 165 11.91 -1.51 -5.52
C VAL A 165 13.19 -1.42 -4.70
N ARG A 166 14.13 -0.61 -5.16
CA ARG A 166 15.27 -0.19 -4.37
C ARG A 166 14.90 1.08 -3.62
N VAL A 167 15.00 1.08 -2.31
CA VAL A 167 14.78 2.28 -1.49
C VAL A 167 16.11 2.73 -0.90
N ASN A 168 16.50 3.97 -1.16
CA ASN A 168 17.68 4.61 -0.55
C ASN A 168 17.20 5.66 0.46
N ASN A 169 17.64 5.56 1.70
CA ASN A 169 17.33 6.53 2.74
C ASN A 169 18.47 7.56 2.89
N TYR A 170 18.30 8.73 2.26
CA TYR A 170 19.20 9.88 2.42
C TYR A 170 18.68 10.91 3.43
N SER A 171 17.59 10.59 4.14
CA SER A 171 17.07 11.43 5.22
C SER A 171 17.88 11.22 6.50
N SER A 172 17.63 12.08 7.49
CA SER A 172 18.17 11.92 8.86
C SER A 172 17.34 10.97 9.73
N TRP A 173 16.27 10.37 9.20
CA TRP A 173 15.28 9.61 9.95
C TRP A 173 15.35 8.10 9.70
N THR A 174 14.89 7.32 10.70
CA THR A 174 14.58 5.90 10.50
C THR A 174 13.18 5.79 9.93
N ILE A 175 13.04 5.11 8.79
CA ILE A 175 11.80 5.12 7.98
C ILE A 175 11.27 3.71 7.80
N ASP A 176 10.01 3.50 8.12
CA ASP A 176 9.24 2.30 7.82
C ASP A 176 8.70 2.37 6.40
N ILE A 177 9.01 1.35 5.60
CA ILE A 177 8.67 1.32 4.17
C ILE A 177 7.40 0.51 3.95
N TYR A 178 6.46 1.10 3.22
CA TYR A 178 5.21 0.48 2.84
C TYR A 178 5.09 0.39 1.32
N ILE A 179 4.68 -0.77 0.83
CA ILE A 179 4.37 -0.99 -0.59
C ILE A 179 3.02 -1.68 -0.71
N ASP A 180 2.11 -1.06 -1.44
CA ASP A 180 0.70 -1.44 -1.56
C ASP A 180 0.03 -1.62 -0.19
N GLY A 181 0.28 -0.69 0.73
CA GLY A 181 -0.26 -0.75 2.09
C GLY A 181 0.31 -1.85 2.98
N TRP A 182 1.31 -2.62 2.52
CA TRP A 182 2.00 -3.63 3.33
C TRP A 182 3.31 -3.07 3.86
N TYR A 183 3.53 -3.21 5.17
CA TYR A 183 4.84 -2.97 5.76
C TYR A 183 5.88 -3.95 5.18
N LYS A 184 7.03 -3.43 4.76
CA LYS A 184 8.13 -4.21 4.15
C LYS A 184 9.41 -4.22 4.98
N GLY A 185 9.58 -3.27 5.88
CA GLY A 185 10.74 -3.18 6.76
C GLY A 185 11.12 -1.75 7.09
N THR A 186 11.98 -1.62 8.10
CA THR A 186 12.52 -0.34 8.56
C THR A 186 13.90 -0.09 7.94
N LEU A 187 14.17 1.14 7.53
CA LEU A 187 15.41 1.57 6.90
C LEU A 187 16.04 2.74 7.68
N SER A 188 17.22 2.50 8.25
CA SER A 188 17.99 3.52 8.98
C SER A 188 18.61 4.58 8.05
N PRO A 189 18.96 5.77 8.58
CA PRO A 189 19.63 6.82 7.81
C PRO A 189 20.90 6.32 7.10
N GLY A 190 21.06 6.65 5.82
CA GLY A 190 22.23 6.30 5.01
C GLY A 190 22.25 4.87 4.47
N TYR A 191 21.25 4.04 4.77
CA TYR A 191 21.13 2.67 4.26
C TYR A 191 20.21 2.58 3.04
N TYR A 192 20.27 1.44 2.36
CA TYR A 192 19.33 1.07 1.29
C TYR A 192 18.86 -0.37 1.44
N SER A 193 17.71 -0.68 0.83
CA SER A 193 17.16 -2.04 0.78
C SER A 193 16.51 -2.31 -0.59
N TYR A 194 16.30 -3.59 -0.90
CA TYR A 194 15.60 -4.08 -2.08
C TYR A 194 14.36 -4.87 -1.66
N TYR A 195 13.21 -4.51 -2.19
CA TYR A 195 11.96 -5.19 -1.95
C TYR A 195 11.45 -5.82 -3.24
N LYS A 196 11.28 -7.14 -3.22
CA LYS A 196 10.64 -7.88 -4.31
C LYS A 196 9.14 -7.66 -4.23
N ILE A 197 8.53 -7.21 -5.31
CA ILE A 197 7.08 -6.98 -5.41
C ILE A 197 6.54 -7.57 -6.71
N TRP A 198 5.22 -7.59 -6.84
CA TRP A 198 4.57 -7.95 -8.09
C TRP A 198 4.64 -6.78 -9.06
N GLU A 199 4.87 -7.08 -10.34
CA GLU A 199 4.85 -6.06 -11.41
C GLU A 199 3.52 -5.31 -11.45
N GLY A 200 3.50 -4.10 -11.99
CA GLY A 200 2.29 -3.32 -12.24
C GLY A 200 2.19 -2.05 -11.38
N TYR A 201 0.99 -1.47 -11.34
CA TYR A 201 0.73 -0.23 -10.60
C TYR A 201 0.80 -0.45 -9.08
N THR A 202 1.82 0.12 -8.45
CA THR A 202 2.12 0.00 -7.02
C THR A 202 2.10 1.38 -6.35
N LYS A 203 1.64 1.42 -5.09
CA LYS A 203 1.71 2.59 -4.21
C LYS A 203 2.88 2.41 -3.25
N LEU A 204 3.79 3.38 -3.20
CA LEU A 204 4.90 3.39 -2.24
C LEU A 204 4.79 4.59 -1.31
N TYR A 205 5.09 4.36 -0.04
CA TYR A 205 5.27 5.43 0.92
C TYR A 205 6.09 4.97 2.13
N GLY A 206 6.51 5.92 2.95
CA GLY A 206 7.30 5.66 4.13
C GLY A 206 6.90 6.58 5.27
N GLU A 207 6.99 6.09 6.50
CA GLU A 207 6.67 6.83 7.72
C GLU A 207 7.87 6.79 8.65
N GLY A 208 8.21 7.89 9.32
CA GLY A 208 9.32 7.88 10.27
C GLY A 208 8.91 7.21 11.59
N THR A 209 9.62 6.15 12.01
CA THR A 209 9.26 5.26 13.13
C THR A 209 8.94 5.98 14.44
N TYR A 210 9.58 7.13 14.69
CA TYR A 210 9.43 7.92 15.92
C TYR A 210 9.11 9.39 15.65
N THR A 211 8.53 9.68 14.50
CA THR A 211 8.30 11.06 14.05
C THR A 211 6.90 11.21 13.51
N ASP A 212 6.53 12.46 13.24
CA ASP A 212 5.37 12.78 12.44
C ASP A 212 5.78 13.06 11.00
N TYR A 213 6.85 12.45 10.46
CA TYR A 213 7.27 12.66 9.07
C TYR A 213 6.91 11.47 8.18
N PHE A 214 6.64 11.77 6.92
CA PHE A 214 6.20 10.82 5.92
C PHE A 214 6.75 11.17 4.53
N TRP A 215 6.99 10.15 3.72
CA TRP A 215 7.51 10.25 2.36
C TRP A 215 6.53 9.57 1.40
N GLY A 216 5.97 10.34 0.46
CA GLY A 216 5.02 9.84 -0.54
C GLY A 216 3.64 10.47 -0.37
N PRO A 217 2.53 9.79 -0.73
CA PRO A 217 2.53 8.54 -1.47
C PRO A 217 2.99 8.79 -2.90
N ILE A 218 3.75 7.85 -3.47
CA ILE A 218 4.07 7.84 -4.90
C ILE A 218 3.39 6.63 -5.54
N TYR A 219 2.96 6.80 -6.78
CA TYR A 219 2.36 5.73 -7.56
C TYR A 219 3.21 5.48 -8.79
N ARG A 220 3.56 4.21 -9.02
CA ARG A 220 4.41 3.81 -10.14
C ARG A 220 3.95 2.50 -10.74
N ASP A 221 3.90 2.46 -12.05
CA ASP A 221 3.78 1.23 -12.81
C ASP A 221 5.19 0.70 -13.05
N ILE A 222 5.51 -0.49 -12.52
CA ILE A 222 6.85 -1.07 -12.59
C ILE A 222 6.75 -2.41 -13.31
N GLY A 223 7.39 -2.52 -14.48
CA GLY A 223 7.30 -3.71 -15.34
C GLY A 223 8.05 -4.92 -14.79
N GLU A 224 7.78 -6.10 -15.38
CA GLU A 224 8.51 -7.34 -15.08
C GLU A 224 10.04 -7.17 -15.18
N ASP A 225 10.75 -7.71 -14.20
CA ASP A 225 12.23 -7.68 -14.08
C ASP A 225 12.86 -6.28 -14.06
N GLU A 226 12.06 -5.23 -13.92
CA GLU A 226 12.53 -3.87 -13.74
C GLU A 226 12.92 -3.59 -12.28
N THR A 227 13.76 -2.58 -12.09
CA THR A 227 14.11 -2.07 -10.77
C THR A 227 13.81 -0.59 -10.71
N PHE A 228 12.81 -0.19 -9.93
CA PHE A 228 12.55 1.20 -9.63
C PHE A 228 13.40 1.64 -8.43
N THR A 229 14.02 2.82 -8.49
CA THR A 229 14.80 3.36 -7.37
C THR A 229 14.10 4.57 -6.76
N TRP A 230 13.80 4.46 -5.47
CA TRP A 230 13.17 5.51 -4.68
C TRP A 230 14.15 6.09 -3.66
N ASN A 231 14.43 7.39 -3.78
CA ASN A 231 15.37 8.12 -2.94
C ASN A 231 14.59 9.02 -1.95
N LEU A 232 14.73 8.74 -0.66
CA LEU A 232 14.08 9.49 0.44
C LEU A 232 15.00 10.58 0.95
N TRP A 233 14.52 11.81 1.07
CA TRP A 233 15.29 12.98 1.53
C TRP A 233 14.50 13.77 2.57
N ASP A 234 15.19 14.55 3.39
CA ASP A 234 14.54 15.53 4.28
C ASP A 234 13.74 16.57 3.48
#